data_AF-A0A7J8R8H7-F1
#
_entry.id   AF-A0A7J8R8H7-F1
#
_cell.length_a   1.000
_cell.length_b   1.000
_cell.length_c   1.000
_cell.angle_alpha   90.00
_cell.angle_beta   90.00
_cell.angle_gamma   90.00
#
_symmetry.space_group_name_H-M   'P 1'
#
loop_
_entity.id
_entity.type
_entity.pdbx_description
1 polymer ?
#
loop_
_entity_poly.entity_id
_entity_poly.type
_entity_poly.pdbx_seq_one_letter_code
_entity_poly.pdbx_strand_id
1 'polypeptide(L)'
;MENVIMVRWTIHGIPRVPWESHGRFDGTSEYKLDKKGKIYEHRVDNTALNSPPKFHVLAVEDLIRSVGCPSTPRPTYFEISSASPPEKT
;
A
#
# COMPACT_ATOMS: atom_id res chain seq x y z
N MET A 1 2.59 -30.85 10.16
CA MET A 1 2.73 -29.46 10.63
C MET A 1 3.97 -28.89 10.01
N GLU A 2 3.83 -27.81 9.25
CA GLU A 2 4.97 -27.04 8.77
C GLU A 2 5.48 -26.22 9.96
N ASN A 3 6.65 -26.59 10.49
CA ASN A 3 7.31 -25.89 11.58
C ASN A 3 8.01 -24.64 11.03
N VAL A 4 7.23 -23.71 10.47
CA VAL A 4 7.74 -22.50 9.84
C VAL A 4 7.11 -21.27 10.50
N ILE A 5 7.95 -20.34 10.93
CA ILE A 5 7.53 -19.01 11.39
C ILE A 5 7.84 -18.03 10.27
N MET A 6 6.83 -17.27 9.83
CA MET A 6 7.02 -16.12 8.95
C MET A 6 6.81 -14.84 9.71
N VAL A 7 7.70 -13.87 9.52
CA VAL A 7 7.64 -12.56 10.18
C VAL A 7 7.83 -11.48 9.12
N ARG A 8 6.91 -10.52 9.06
CA ARG A 8 7.13 -9.25 8.35
C ARG A 8 7.61 -8.21 9.35
N TRP A 9 8.66 -7.48 9.01
CA TRP A 9 9.25 -6.48 9.88
C TRP A 9 9.60 -5.20 9.11
N THR A 10 9.71 -4.12 9.86
CA THR A 10 10.15 -2.81 9.40
C THR A 10 11.17 -2.28 10.40
N ILE A 11 12.36 -1.95 9.92
CA ILE A 11 13.44 -1.35 10.71
C ILE A 11 13.50 0.14 10.42
N HIS A 12 13.50 0.94 11.48
CA HIS A 12 13.81 2.37 11.43
C HIS A 12 15.14 2.59 12.15
N GLY A 13 16.11 3.16 11.45
CA GLY A 13 17.46 3.39 11.99
C GLY A 13 17.96 4.81 11.72
N ILE A 14 18.69 5.37 12.68
CA ILE A 14 19.44 6.62 12.53
C ILE A 14 20.93 6.25 12.54
N PRO A 15 21.63 6.28 11.39
CA PRO A 15 23.05 5.95 11.32
C PRO A 15 23.88 6.96 12.12
N ARG A 16 24.93 6.47 12.77
CA ARG A 16 25.91 7.32 13.47
C ARG A 16 26.97 7.86 12.50
N VAL A 17 26.52 8.51 11.44
CA VAL A 17 27.39 9.16 10.45
C VAL A 17 27.43 10.67 10.69
N PRO A 18 28.43 11.40 10.17
CA PRO A 18 28.59 12.85 10.42
C PRO A 18 27.47 13.74 9.87
N TRP A 19 26.51 13.21 9.12
CA TRP A 19 25.38 13.92 8.52
C TRP A 19 24.05 13.32 8.96
N GLU A 20 23.00 14.13 8.97
CA GLU A 20 21.66 13.64 9.28
C GLU A 20 21.22 12.63 8.22
N SER A 21 20.90 11.43 8.68
CA SER A 21 20.41 10.36 7.81
C SER A 21 19.41 9.49 8.57
N HIS A 22 18.40 9.03 7.84
CA HIS A 22 17.39 8.12 8.36
C HIS A 22 17.26 6.95 7.38
N GLY A 23 17.41 5.73 7.88
CA GLY A 23 17.21 4.51 7.13
C GLY A 23 15.88 3.86 7.50
N ARG A 24 15.14 3.41 6.49
CA ARG A 24 14.00 2.52 6.66
C ARG A 24 14.18 1.28 5.79
N PHE A 25 14.05 0.12 6.39
CA PHE A 25 14.16 -1.17 5.69
C PHE A 25 12.95 -2.03 6.02
N ASP A 26 12.24 -2.46 4.99
CA ASP A 26 11.12 -3.40 5.13
C ASP A 26 11.57 -4.77 4.63
N GLY A 27 11.21 -5.83 5.36
CA GLY A 27 11.62 -7.19 5.03
C GLY A 27 10.67 -8.24 5.54
N THR A 28 10.84 -9.44 5.01
CA THR A 28 10.17 -10.65 5.48
C THR A 28 11.23 -11.70 5.85
N SER A 29 11.02 -12.37 6.97
CA SER A 29 11.88 -13.44 7.46
C SER A 29 11.09 -14.73 7.56
N GLU A 30 11.68 -15.81 7.06
CA GLU A 30 11.19 -17.18 7.20
C GLU A 30 12.15 -17.95 8.11
N TYR A 31 11.62 -18.59 9.15
CA TYR A 31 12.37 -19.42 10.07
C TYR A 31 11.80 -20.84 10.08
N LYS A 32 12.64 -21.84 9.78
CA LYS A 32 12.25 -23.25 9.91
C LYS A 32 12.73 -23.80 11.24
N LEU A 33 11.85 -24.49 11.94
CA LEU A 33 12.11 -25.08 13.26
C LEU A 33 12.25 -26.60 13.18
N ASP A 34 13.16 -27.14 13.98
CA ASP A 34 13.31 -28.57 14.16
C ASP A 34 12.20 -29.16 15.06
N LYS A 35 12.26 -30.46 15.35
CA LYS A 35 11.29 -31.13 16.23
C LYS A 35 11.34 -30.67 17.69
N LYS A 36 12.41 -29.97 18.10
CA LYS A 36 12.60 -29.39 19.44
C LYS A 36 12.25 -27.89 19.48
N GLY A 37 11.75 -27.33 18.37
CA GLY A 37 11.40 -25.91 18.26
C GLY A 37 12.61 -24.98 18.10
N LYS A 38 13.79 -25.50 17.74
CA LYS A 38 14.99 -24.68 17.46
C LYS A 38 15.02 -24.28 16.00
N ILE A 39 15.38 -23.02 15.73
CA ILE A 39 15.58 -22.51 14.37
C ILE A 39 16.83 -23.20 13.77
N TYR A 40 16.67 -23.83 12.62
CA TYR A 40 17.78 -24.45 11.88
C TYR A 40 18.03 -23.81 10.51
N GLU A 41 17.05 -23.09 9.96
CA GLU A 41 17.18 -22.33 8.71
C GLU A 41 16.49 -20.97 8.89
N HIS A 42 17.14 -19.91 8.39
CA HIS A 42 16.61 -18.57 8.34
C HIS A 42 16.84 -17.98 6.95
N ARG A 43 15.77 -17.49 6.32
CA ARG A 43 15.83 -16.76 5.05
C ARG A 43 15.25 -15.36 5.25
N VAL A 44 15.87 -14.38 4.58
CA VAL A 44 15.42 -13.00 4.58
C VAL A 44 15.19 -12.57 3.15
N ASP A 45 14.00 -12.06 2.87
CA ASP A 45 13.68 -11.40 1.62
C ASP A 45 13.48 -9.91 1.87
N ASN A 46 14.24 -9.10 1.15
CA ASN A 46 14.08 -7.65 1.20
C ASN A 46 12.81 -7.28 0.43
N THR A 47 11.86 -6.64 1.10
CA THR A 47 10.64 -6.11 0.47
C THR A 47 10.89 -4.74 -0.17
N ALA A 48 12.11 -4.49 -0.66
CA ALA A 48 12.50 -3.22 -1.25
C ALA A 48 12.21 -3.20 -2.75
N LEU A 49 11.01 -2.73 -3.11
CA LEU A 49 10.71 -1.80 -4.21
C LEU A 49 9.19 -1.72 -4.42
N ASN A 50 8.42 -1.39 -3.37
CA ASN A 50 7.20 -0.64 -3.62
C ASN A 50 7.65 0.78 -3.97
N SER A 51 8.05 1.00 -5.23
CA SER A 51 7.81 2.32 -5.81
C SER A 51 6.34 2.64 -5.47
N PRO A 52 6.00 3.85 -4.96
CA PRO A 52 4.59 4.21 -4.83
C PRO A 52 3.91 3.80 -6.14
N PRO A 53 2.76 3.10 -6.12
CA PRO A 53 2.11 2.68 -7.35
C PRO A 53 2.10 3.92 -8.24
N LYS A 54 2.81 3.83 -9.37
CA LYS A 54 2.96 4.99 -10.25
C LYS A 54 1.54 5.43 -10.51
N PHE A 55 1.20 6.63 -10.06
CA PHE A 55 -0.13 7.17 -10.29
C PHE A 55 -0.30 7.19 -11.81
N HIS A 56 -1.03 6.21 -12.33
CA HIS A 56 -1.28 6.11 -13.75
C HIS A 56 -2.31 7.20 -14.03
N VAL A 57 -1.83 8.33 -14.54
CA VAL A 57 -2.70 9.35 -15.12
C VAL A 57 -3.39 8.69 -16.31
N LEU A 58 -4.64 8.28 -16.12
CA LEU A 58 -5.46 7.78 -17.21
C LEU A 58 -5.68 8.92 -18.22
N ALA A 59 -5.70 8.60 -19.51
CA ALA A 59 -6.15 9.54 -20.52
C ALA A 59 -7.62 9.92 -20.23
N VAL A 60 -8.01 11.15 -20.57
CA VAL A 60 -9.37 11.66 -20.30
C VAL A 60 -10.43 10.74 -20.91
N GLU A 61 -10.17 10.16 -22.08
CA GLU A 61 -11.03 9.18 -22.73
C GLU A 61 -11.24 7.89 -21.91
N ASP A 62 -10.20 7.35 -21.29
CA ASP A 62 -10.28 6.16 -20.45
C ASP A 62 -10.98 6.46 -19.13
N LEU A 63 -10.77 7.66 -18.58
CA LEU A 63 -11.50 8.13 -17.41
C LEU A 63 -13.00 8.26 -17.72
N ILE A 64 -13.38 8.90 -18.83
CA ILE A 64 -14.77 9.02 -19.27
C ILE A 64 -15.39 7.64 -19.50
N ARG A 65 -14.67 6.70 -20.13
CA ARG A 65 -15.14 5.33 -20.32
C ARG A 65 -15.37 4.61 -18.98
N SER A 66 -14.47 4.78 -18.02
CA SER A 66 -14.61 4.17 -16.69
C SER A 66 -15.79 4.74 -15.90
N VAL A 67 -16.00 6.06 -15.92
CA VAL A 67 -17.11 6.71 -15.21
C VAL A 67 -18.45 6.49 -15.93
N GLY A 68 -18.43 6.32 -17.25
CA GLY A 68 -19.62 6.02 -18.06
C GLY A 68 -20.09 4.57 -17.98
N CYS A 69 -19.33 3.68 -17.33
CA CYS A 69 -19.74 2.28 -17.16
C CYS A 69 -20.87 2.18 -16.12
N PRO A 70 -22.00 1.52 -16.42
CA PRO A 70 -23.12 1.38 -15.49
C PRO A 70 -22.75 0.68 -14.17
N SER A 71 -21.67 -0.12 -14.17
CA SER A 71 -21.16 -0.81 -12.98
C SER A 71 -20.23 0.03 -12.10
N THR A 72 -19.81 1.21 -12.56
CA THR A 72 -18.93 2.09 -11.78
C THR A 72 -19.75 2.84 -10.74
N PRO A 73 -19.42 2.73 -9.44
CA PRO A 73 -20.16 3.43 -8.40
C PRO A 73 -20.07 4.94 -8.60
N ARG A 74 -21.23 5.60 -8.66
CA ARG A 74 -21.33 7.04 -8.91
C ARG A 74 -20.98 7.80 -7.62
N PRO A 75 -19.98 8.71 -7.62
CA PRO A 75 -19.67 9.48 -6.42
C PRO A 75 -20.83 10.40 -6.03
N THR A 76 -21.28 10.33 -4.79
CA THR A 76 -22.39 11.14 -4.24
C THR A 76 -22.05 12.63 -4.08
N TYR A 77 -20.78 13.01 -4.22
CA TYR A 77 -20.31 14.38 -4.00
C TYR A 77 -20.88 15.42 -5.00
N PHE A 78 -21.26 14.99 -6.22
CA PHE A 78 -21.69 15.91 -7.29
C PHE A 78 -23.22 16.12 -7.37
N GLU A 79 -24.02 15.62 -6.42
CA GLU A 79 -25.48 15.79 -6.44
C GLU A 79 -25.99 17.19 -6.05
N ILE A 80 -25.11 18.17 -5.86
CA ILE A 80 -25.51 19.53 -5.46
C ILE A 80 -25.63 20.43 -6.70
N SER A 81 -26.61 20.18 -7.57
CA SER A 81 -27.09 21.21 -8.51
C SER A 81 -28.47 20.88 -9.09
N SER A 82 -29.47 20.74 -8.21
CA SER A 82 -30.88 20.86 -8.60
C SER A 82 -31.70 21.66 -7.59
N ALA A 83 -31.04 22.49 -6.77
CA ALA A 83 -31.76 23.48 -5.97
C ALA A 83 -32.23 24.60 -6.91
N SER A 84 -33.52 24.60 -7.24
CA SER A 84 -34.17 25.73 -7.91
C SER A 84 -34.00 27.00 -7.07
N PRO A 85 -33.74 28.16 -7.67
CA PRO A 85 -33.63 29.41 -6.92
C PRO A 85 -34.97 29.73 -6.22
N PRO A 86 -34.96 30.29 -5.00
CA PRO A 86 -36.19 30.70 -4.34
C PRO A 86 -36.87 31.83 -5.12
N GLU A 87 -38.17 31.67 -5.33
CA GLU A 87 -39.06 32.65 -5.95
C GLU A 87 -39.06 33.94 -5.11
N LYS A 88 -38.79 35.07 -5.76
CA LYS A 88 -38.62 36.37 -5.12
C LYS A 88 -40.00 37.04 -5.01
N THR A 89 -40.53 37.18 -3.79
CA THR A 89 -41.68 38.05 -3.50
C THR A 89 -41.21 39.45 -3.16
#